data_AF-A0A151R042-F1
#
_entry.id   AF-A0A151R042-F1
#
_cell.length_a   1.000
_cell.length_b   1.000
_cell.length_c   1.000
_cell.angle_alpha   90.00
_cell.angle_beta   90.00
_cell.angle_gamma   90.00
#
_symmetry.space_group_name_H-M   'P 1'
#
loop_
_entity.id
_entity.type
_entity.pdbx_description
1 polymer ?
#
loop_
_entity_poly.entity_id
_entity_poly.type
_entity_poly.pdbx_seq_one_letter_code
_entity_poly.pdbx_strand_id
1 'polypeptide(L)'
;MWRLVNSSIPTIDNLIRRNITLEPQQTLCPFCKSDVEMVSHIFCTCPLIDKVWKQCLSWINCPSPLPMQVIQHLSFLPGMLHSQDGVEKWHILWMATTWTLWRHRNKCIFQGGTYSIMMK
;
A
#
# COMPACT_ATOMS: atom_id res chain seq x y z
N MET A 1 7.56 -7.90 -4.33
CA MET A 1 6.37 -8.76 -4.36
C MET A 1 6.39 -9.87 -3.32
N TRP A 2 7.23 -10.89 -3.44
CA TRP A 2 7.23 -12.04 -2.51
C TRP A 2 7.27 -11.66 -1.01
N ARG A 3 8.18 -10.74 -0.63
CA ARG A 3 8.28 -10.27 0.77
C ARG A 3 7.02 -9.55 1.27
N LEU A 4 6.29 -8.87 0.39
CA LEU A 4 5.06 -8.15 0.74
C LEU A 4 3.93 -9.15 0.99
N VAL A 5 3.76 -10.12 0.07
CA VAL A 5 2.75 -11.18 0.19
C VAL A 5 2.95 -12.01 1.45
N ASN A 6 4.21 -12.25 1.85
CA ASN A 6 4.56 -13.00 3.05
C ASN A 6 4.70 -12.13 4.31
N SER A 7 4.21 -10.88 4.32
CA SER A 7 4.32 -9.95 5.45
C SER A 7 5.73 -9.94 6.08
N SER A 8 6.74 -9.87 5.23
CA SER A 8 8.18 -10.00 5.56
C SER A 8 8.99 -8.77 5.15
N ILE A 9 8.29 -7.66 4.92
CA ILE A 9 8.86 -6.33 4.75
C ILE A 9 9.08 -5.66 6.12
N PRO A 10 10.07 -4.76 6.26
CA PRO A 10 10.41 -4.13 7.53
C PRO A 10 9.41 -3.01 7.89
N THR A 11 8.15 -3.39 8.10
CA THR A 11 7.13 -2.55 8.74
C THR A 11 7.26 -2.62 10.25
N ILE A 12 6.69 -1.66 10.97
CA ILE A 12 6.85 -1.55 12.43
C ILE A 12 6.35 -2.81 13.15
N ASP A 13 5.17 -3.33 12.78
CA ASP A 13 4.64 -4.59 13.30
C ASP A 13 5.62 -5.76 13.12
N ASN A 14 6.30 -5.84 11.99
CA ASN A 14 7.29 -6.87 11.70
C ASN A 14 8.62 -6.67 12.42
N LEU A 15 9.01 -5.42 12.69
CA LEU A 15 10.20 -5.10 13.48
C LEU A 15 9.99 -5.44 14.95
N ILE A 16 8.81 -5.10 15.50
CA ILE A 16 8.42 -5.47 16.87
C ILE A 16 8.41 -7.00 17.04
N ARG A 17 7.84 -7.74 16.07
CA ARG A 17 7.86 -9.21 16.06
C ARG A 17 9.28 -9.80 16.08
N ARG A 18 10.29 -9.03 15.66
CA ARG A 18 11.72 -9.40 15.67
C ARG A 18 12.48 -8.82 16.87
N ASN A 19 11.77 -8.34 17.89
CA ASN A 19 12.32 -7.72 19.10
C ASN A 19 13.15 -6.46 18.83
N ILE A 20 12.80 -5.69 17.79
CA ILE A 20 13.41 -4.38 17.51
C ILE A 20 12.50 -3.29 18.10
N THR A 21 12.96 -2.63 19.15
CA THR A 21 12.25 -1.53 19.82
C THR A 21 12.45 -0.22 19.06
N LEU A 22 11.36 0.54 18.91
CA LEU A 22 11.33 1.84 18.23
C LEU A 22 10.61 2.84 19.11
N GLU A 23 10.98 4.12 18.99
CA GLU A 23 10.31 5.19 19.73
C GLU A 23 8.83 5.29 19.30
N PRO A 24 7.89 5.67 20.20
CA PRO A 24 6.47 5.74 19.87
C PRO A 24 6.16 6.56 18.61
N GLN A 25 6.90 7.65 18.40
CA GLN A 25 6.75 8.54 17.24
C GLN A 25 7.18 7.89 15.91
N GLN A 26 8.03 6.85 15.98
CA GLN A 26 8.48 6.06 14.83
C GLN A 26 7.51 4.91 14.50
N THR A 27 6.53 4.63 15.36
CA THR A 27 5.57 3.54 15.14
C THR A 27 4.38 3.93 14.28
N LEU A 28 4.14 5.23 14.11
CA LEU A 28 3.02 5.76 13.33
C LEU A 28 3.25 5.60 11.82
N CYS A 29 2.16 5.33 11.11
CA CYS A 29 2.12 5.25 9.66
C CYS A 29 2.77 6.50 9.04
N PRO A 30 3.74 6.33 8.14
CA PRO A 30 4.48 7.46 7.56
C PRO A 30 3.62 8.32 6.63
N PHE A 31 2.45 7.84 6.22
CA PHE A 31 1.51 8.57 5.38
C PHE A 31 0.50 9.37 6.21
N CYS A 32 -0.39 8.70 6.97
CA CYS A 32 -1.46 9.38 7.70
C CYS A 32 -1.02 9.95 9.05
N LYS A 33 0.06 9.43 9.64
CA LYS A 33 0.53 9.80 10.99
C LYS A 33 -0.51 9.63 12.11
N SER A 34 -1.55 8.82 11.89
CA SER A 34 -2.66 8.63 12.84
C SER A 34 -2.75 7.21 13.40
N ASP A 35 -2.42 6.19 12.60
CA ASP A 35 -2.48 4.79 13.00
C ASP A 35 -1.08 4.15 13.03
N VAL A 36 -0.94 3.01 13.71
CA VAL A 36 0.32 2.24 13.72
C VAL A 36 0.64 1.70 12.32
N GLU A 37 1.91 1.75 11.94
CA GLU A 37 2.37 1.23 10.67
C GLU A 37 2.30 -0.31 10.64
N MET A 38 1.30 -0.82 9.95
CA MET A 38 1.14 -2.25 9.63
C MET A 38 1.18 -2.46 8.12
N VAL A 39 1.57 -3.65 7.67
CA VAL A 39 1.55 -4.03 6.25
C VAL A 39 0.19 -3.74 5.59
N SER A 40 -0.92 -4.20 6.20
CA SER A 40 -2.27 -3.93 5.69
C SER A 40 -2.63 -2.45 5.69
N HIS A 41 -2.13 -1.68 6.66
CA HIS A 41 -2.42 -0.26 6.74
C HIS A 41 -1.73 0.52 5.62
N ILE A 42 -0.43 0.33 5.42
CA ILE A 42 0.32 1.08 4.40
C ILE A 42 -0.04 0.73 2.96
N PHE A 43 -0.69 -0.42 2.73
CA PHE A 43 -1.08 -0.86 1.39
C PHE A 43 -2.58 -0.90 1.14
N CYS A 44 -3.45 -0.98 2.16
CA CYS A 44 -4.88 -1.17 1.94
C CYS A 44 -5.74 -0.18 2.74
N THR A 45 -5.50 0.00 4.04
CA THR A 45 -6.47 0.70 4.93
C THR A 45 -6.11 2.14 5.28
N CYS A 46 -4.90 2.60 4.98
CA CYS A 46 -4.54 4.00 5.20
C CYS A 46 -5.44 4.93 4.36
N PRO A 47 -6.10 5.95 4.96
CA PRO A 47 -7.03 6.82 4.24
C PRO A 47 -6.42 7.56 3.05
N LEU A 48 -5.11 7.81 3.09
CA LEU A 48 -4.39 8.44 1.99
C LEU A 48 -4.07 7.45 0.86
N ILE A 49 -3.86 6.19 1.20
CA ILE A 49 -3.59 5.10 0.25
C ILE A 49 -4.88 4.64 -0.41
N ASP A 50 -5.99 4.63 0.32
CA ASP A 50 -7.33 4.42 -0.23
C ASP A 50 -7.63 5.41 -1.37
N LYS A 51 -7.25 6.69 -1.22
CA LYS A 51 -7.37 7.69 -2.31
C LYS A 51 -6.54 7.31 -3.54
N VAL A 52 -5.31 6.82 -3.35
CA VAL A 52 -4.46 6.35 -4.46
C VAL A 52 -5.12 5.19 -5.18
N TRP A 53 -5.66 4.21 -4.45
CA TRP A 53 -6.33 3.10 -5.11
C TRP A 53 -7.63 3.47 -5.79
N LYS A 54 -8.43 4.37 -5.21
CA LYS A 54 -9.62 4.92 -5.88
C LYS A 54 -9.24 5.63 -7.18
N GLN A 55 -8.11 6.34 -7.21
CA GLN A 55 -7.57 6.92 -8.43
C GLN A 55 -7.18 5.83 -9.45
N CYS A 56 -6.49 4.77 -9.03
CA CYS A 56 -6.17 3.63 -9.89
C CYS A 56 -7.42 2.96 -10.48
N LEU A 57 -8.47 2.77 -9.66
CA LEU A 57 -9.75 2.21 -10.11
C LEU A 57 -10.47 3.14 -11.10
N SER A 58 -10.33 4.46 -10.95
CA SER A 58 -10.90 5.42 -11.89
C SER A 58 -10.27 5.34 -13.28
N TRP A 59 -8.97 5.00 -13.38
CA TRP A 59 -8.28 4.83 -14.68
C TRP A 59 -8.84 3.67 -15.50
N ILE A 60 -9.49 2.70 -14.84
CA ILE A 60 -10.14 1.55 -15.48
C ILE A 60 -11.67 1.64 -15.40
N ASN A 61 -12.21 2.81 -15.03
CA ASN A 61 -13.66 3.07 -14.88
C ASN A 61 -14.42 2.01 -14.06
N CYS A 62 -13.78 1.47 -13.02
CA CYS A 62 -14.36 0.39 -12.22
C CYS A 62 -14.29 0.71 -10.71
N PRO A 63 -15.12 1.63 -10.19
CA PRO A 63 -15.17 1.89 -8.76
C PRO A 63 -15.63 0.63 -8.01
N SER A 64 -14.85 0.21 -7.02
CA SER A 64 -15.16 -0.98 -6.22
C SER A 64 -14.65 -0.81 -4.79
N PRO A 65 -15.33 -1.38 -3.78
CA PRO A 65 -14.71 -1.60 -2.48
C PRO A 65 -13.47 -2.48 -2.64
N LEU A 66 -12.38 -2.09 -2.00
CA LEU A 66 -11.11 -2.82 -2.02
C LEU A 66 -10.95 -3.64 -0.74
N PRO A 67 -10.38 -4.85 -0.82
CA PRO A 67 -10.09 -5.65 0.36
C PRO A 67 -9.06 -4.98 1.28
N MET A 68 -9.23 -5.19 2.58
CA MET A 68 -8.37 -4.59 3.61
C MET A 68 -7.07 -5.38 3.85
N GLN A 69 -6.97 -6.60 3.32
CA GLN A 69 -5.78 -7.44 3.46
C GLN A 69 -5.00 -7.50 2.15
N VAL A 70 -3.66 -7.49 2.22
CA VAL A 70 -2.78 -7.41 1.04
C VAL A 70 -2.98 -8.59 0.08
N ILE A 71 -3.11 -9.82 0.59
CA ILE A 71 -3.31 -11.01 -0.26
C ILE A 71 -4.65 -10.94 -0.98
N GLN A 72 -5.71 -10.59 -0.26
CA GLN A 72 -7.04 -10.42 -0.85
C GLN A 72 -7.07 -9.27 -1.86
N HIS A 73 -6.36 -8.19 -1.58
CA HIS A 73 -6.26 -7.02 -2.46
C HIS A 73 -5.44 -7.33 -3.72
N LEU A 74 -4.41 -8.18 -3.64
CA LEU A 74 -3.67 -8.67 -4.80
C LEU A 74 -4.55 -9.55 -5.71
N SER A 75 -5.31 -10.46 -5.10
CA SER A 75 -6.23 -11.36 -5.82
C SER A 75 -7.53 -10.69 -6.26
N PHE A 76 -7.76 -9.44 -5.85
CA PHE A 76 -8.97 -8.70 -6.18
C PHE A 76 -8.97 -8.33 -7.65
N LEU A 77 -10.05 -8.68 -8.35
CA LEU A 77 -10.32 -8.22 -9.71
C LEU A 77 -11.52 -7.27 -9.69
N PRO A 78 -11.34 -6.01 -10.13
CA PRO A 78 -12.43 -5.09 -10.37
C PRO A 78 -13.50 -5.74 -11.26
N GLY A 79 -14.78 -5.65 -10.86
CA GLY A 79 -15.86 -6.50 -11.40
C GLY A 79 -16.10 -6.40 -12.91
N MET A 80 -15.64 -5.34 -13.57
CA MET A 80 -15.76 -5.17 -15.03
C MET A 80 -14.59 -5.78 -15.83
N LEU A 81 -13.56 -6.31 -15.16
CA LEU A 81 -12.40 -6.92 -15.82
C LEU A 81 -12.69 -8.39 -16.12
N HIS A 82 -13.05 -8.66 -17.37
CA HIS A 82 -13.30 -10.02 -17.87
C HIS A 82 -12.28 -10.45 -18.93
N SER A 83 -11.55 -9.51 -19.55
CA SER A 83 -10.50 -9.83 -20.52
C SER A 83 -9.19 -10.17 -19.84
N GLN A 84 -8.45 -11.13 -20.40
CA GLN A 84 -7.10 -11.48 -19.93
C GLN A 84 -6.18 -10.23 -19.92
N ASP A 85 -6.22 -9.42 -20.98
CA ASP A 85 -5.48 -8.16 -21.07
C ASP A 85 -5.85 -7.16 -19.95
N GLY A 86 -7.13 -7.06 -19.60
CA GLY A 86 -7.58 -6.19 -18.51
C GLY A 86 -7.07 -6.65 -17.14
N VAL A 87 -7.10 -7.96 -16.90
CA VAL A 87 -6.57 -8.59 -15.68
C VAL A 87 -5.07 -8.41 -15.57
N GLU A 88 -4.31 -8.60 -16.66
CA GLU A 88 -2.87 -8.38 -16.68
C GLU A 88 -2.50 -6.92 -16.40
N LYS A 89 -3.18 -5.96 -17.05
CA LYS A 89 -2.99 -4.52 -16.81
C LYS A 89 -3.28 -4.14 -15.37
N TRP A 90 -4.33 -4.72 -14.77
CA TRP A 90 -4.64 -4.50 -13.36
C TRP A 90 -3.54 -5.01 -12.44
N HIS A 91 -3.02 -6.22 -12.67
CA HIS A 91 -1.90 -6.74 -11.88
C HIS A 91 -0.63 -5.88 -12.03
N ILE A 92 -0.33 -5.40 -13.24
CA ILE A 92 0.79 -4.49 -13.48
C ILE A 92 0.60 -3.20 -12.69
N LEU A 93 -0.59 -2.60 -12.78
CA LEU A 93 -0.95 -1.39 -12.04
C LEU A 93 -0.80 -1.62 -10.53
N TRP A 94 -1.31 -2.73 -10.01
CA TRP A 94 -1.20 -3.10 -8.61
C TRP A 94 0.26 -3.21 -8.16
N MET A 95 1.10 -3.91 -8.93
CA MET A 95 2.53 -4.07 -8.64
C MET A 95 3.28 -2.73 -8.68
N ALA A 96 3.00 -1.90 -9.68
CA ALA A 96 3.60 -0.57 -9.80
C ALA A 96 3.21 0.35 -8.64
N THR A 97 1.93 0.36 -8.26
CA THR A 97 1.41 1.15 -7.14
C THR A 97 2.04 0.69 -5.83
N THR A 98 1.99 -0.60 -5.50
CA THR A 98 2.59 -1.10 -4.25
C THR A 98 4.10 -0.89 -4.18
N TRP A 99 4.83 -1.04 -5.29
CA TRP A 99 6.24 -0.70 -5.35
C TRP A 99 6.50 0.78 -5.07
N THR A 100 5.71 1.67 -5.69
CA THR A 100 5.82 3.11 -5.53
C THR A 100 5.51 3.54 -4.09
N LEU A 101 4.45 2.99 -3.50
CA LEU A 101 4.09 3.23 -2.10
C LEU A 101 5.21 2.79 -1.16
N TRP A 102 5.78 1.60 -1.37
CA TRP A 102 6.90 1.11 -0.57
C TRP A 102 8.14 2.02 -0.67
N ARG A 103 8.49 2.44 -1.88
CA ARG A 103 9.60 3.39 -2.09
C ARG A 103 9.33 4.74 -1.41
N HIS A 104 8.11 5.26 -1.52
CA HIS A 104 7.73 6.52 -0.91
C HIS A 104 7.78 6.43 0.62
N ARG A 105 7.27 5.34 1.21
CA ARG A 105 7.40 5.05 2.65
C ARG A 105 8.84 5.08 3.11
N ASN A 106 9.74 4.40 2.41
CA ASN A 106 11.16 4.38 2.77
C ASN A 106 11.78 5.78 2.69
N LYS A 107 11.39 6.58 1.68
CA LYS A 107 11.83 7.98 1.59
C LYS A 107 11.37 8.80 2.79
N CYS A 108 10.11 8.67 3.22
CA CYS A 108 9.59 9.36 4.38
C CYS A 108 10.36 9.03 5.67
N ILE A 109 10.79 7.77 5.84
CA ILE A 109 11.53 7.33 7.04
C ILE A 109 12.99 7.77 7.01
N PHE A 110 13.69 7.59 5.89
CA PHE A 110 15.14 7.78 5.84
C PHE A 110 15.58 9.18 5.41
N GLN A 111 14.69 10.00 4.82
CA GLN A 111 15.04 11.32 4.28
C GLN A 111 14.19 12.46 4.85
N GLY A 112 13.41 12.23 5.91
CA GLY A 112 12.57 13.26 6.55
C GLY A 112 11.49 13.85 5.64
N GLY A 113 11.14 13.17 4.54
CA GLY A 113 10.23 13.72 3.52
C GLY A 113 8.80 13.85 4.04
N THR A 114 8.31 15.10 4.10
CA THR A 114 6.90 15.41 4.27
C THR A 114 6.08 14.85 3.11
N TYR A 115 4.95 14.23 3.45
CA TYR A 115 4.00 13.65 2.50
C TYR A 115 3.47 14.74 1.55
N SER A 116 3.92 14.72 0.29
CA SER A 116 3.37 15.53 -0.78
C SER A 116 3.07 14.60 -1.96
N ILE A 117 1.80 14.22 -2.13
CA ILE A 117 1.35 13.58 -3.36
C ILE A 117 1.33 14.67 -4.43
N MET A 118 2.44 14.85 -5.14
CA MET A 118 2.40 15.47 -6.46
C MET A 118 2.25 14.35 -7.47
N MET A 119 1.00 14.01 -7.80
CA MET A 119 0.70 13.40 -9.09
C MET A 119 0.25 14.55 -10.00
N LYS A 120 1.15 14.96 -10.91
CA LYS A 120 0.81 15.79 -12.06
C LYS A 120 0.11 14.94 -13.11
#